data_AF-A0A933M1Q6-F1
#
_entry.id   AF-A0A933M1Q6-F1
#
_cell.length_a   1.000
_cell.length_b   1.000
_cell.length_c   1.000
_cell.angle_alpha   90.00
_cell.angle_beta   90.00
_cell.angle_gamma   90.00
#
_symmetry.space_group_name_H-M   'P 1'
#
loop_
_entity.id
_entity.type
_entity.pdbx_description
1 polymer ?
#
loop_
_entity_poly.entity_id
_entity_poly.type
_entity_poly.pdbx_seq_one_letter_code
_entity_poly.pdbx_strand_id
1 'polypeptide(L)'
;MNKIFLVVTVITLLALSCALPFGDGVLLKDDFSKPDSGWSSFNTDNASAQYANGDYAIKVLRETWFSWGNAGERDLSNVHIEVTAKNFGKSDDVVCGILCAYQDKNHYYYLGIDWAGSYTIARLNGDARDAEVFLTNNNRWARSDDIPRKAASYRLSADCGNGALTLYVDGKQIAS
;
A
#
# COMPACT_ATOMS: atom_id res chain seq x y z
N MET A 1 60.28 -49.87 14.32
CA MET A 1 59.61 -49.42 13.08
C MET A 1 58.28 -48.78 13.46
N ASN A 2 58.25 -47.44 13.53
CA ASN A 2 57.07 -46.65 13.94
C ASN A 2 56.00 -46.66 12.85
N LYS A 3 54.74 -46.91 13.21
CA LYS A 3 53.59 -46.58 12.38
C LYS A 3 52.77 -45.53 13.12
N ILE A 4 52.91 -44.28 12.67
CA ILE A 4 52.09 -43.14 13.09
C ILE A 4 50.77 -43.27 12.33
N PHE A 5 49.66 -43.52 13.04
CA PHE A 5 48.32 -43.41 12.49
C PHE A 5 47.82 -41.99 12.72
N LEU A 6 47.63 -41.25 11.63
CA LEU A 6 47.07 -39.91 11.63
C LEU A 6 45.54 -40.04 11.66
N VAL A 7 44.93 -39.84 12.82
CA VAL A 7 43.46 -39.81 12.95
C VAL A 7 43.01 -38.38 12.64
N VAL A 8 42.42 -38.17 11.47
CA VAL A 8 41.75 -36.91 11.12
C VAL A 8 40.32 -36.99 11.65
N THR A 9 40.11 -36.43 12.84
CA THR A 9 38.78 -36.31 13.44
C THR A 9 38.05 -35.14 12.76
N VAL A 10 37.08 -35.44 11.91
CA VAL A 10 36.18 -34.44 11.31
C VAL A 10 35.27 -33.91 12.41
N ILE A 11 35.50 -32.66 12.82
CA ILE A 11 34.59 -31.92 13.71
C ILE A 11 33.38 -31.51 12.87
N THR A 12 32.30 -32.29 12.93
CA THR A 12 31.00 -31.87 12.42
C THR A 12 30.44 -30.80 13.35
N LEU A 13 30.58 -29.54 12.97
CA LEU A 13 29.93 -28.41 13.61
C LEU A 13 28.43 -28.51 13.37
N LEU A 14 27.69 -29.07 14.34
CA LEU A 14 26.23 -28.94 14.39
C LEU A 14 25.92 -27.46 14.64
N ALA A 15 25.77 -26.71 13.56
CA ALA A 15 25.12 -25.40 13.63
C ALA A 15 23.70 -25.66 14.09
N LEU A 16 23.43 -25.45 15.39
CA LEU A 16 22.08 -25.13 15.83
C LEU A 16 21.71 -23.84 15.12
N SER A 17 21.04 -23.95 13.98
CA SER A 17 20.24 -22.87 13.45
C SER A 17 19.19 -22.58 14.50
N CYS A 18 19.47 -21.57 15.32
CA CYS A 18 18.45 -20.88 16.07
C CYS A 18 17.48 -20.36 15.00
N ALA A 19 16.39 -21.08 14.76
CA ALA A 19 15.25 -20.55 14.05
C ALA A 19 14.73 -19.42 14.93
N LEU A 20 15.25 -18.22 14.71
CA LEU A 20 14.69 -17.00 15.25
C LEU A 20 13.21 -17.02 14.88
N PRO A 21 12.28 -16.79 15.82
CA PRO A 21 10.91 -16.52 15.45
C PRO A 21 10.94 -15.17 14.73
N PHE A 22 11.10 -15.20 13.41
CA PHE A 22 10.67 -14.09 12.57
C PHE A 22 9.19 -13.96 12.88
N GLY A 23 8.80 -12.92 13.62
CA GLY A 23 7.39 -12.50 13.61
C GLY A 23 6.96 -12.39 12.16
N ASP A 24 5.70 -12.70 11.85
CA ASP A 24 5.18 -13.00 10.51
C ASP A 24 5.34 -11.89 9.43
N GLY A 25 6.23 -10.91 9.60
CA GLY A 25 6.51 -9.82 8.67
C GLY A 25 5.44 -8.73 8.69
N VAL A 26 4.39 -8.88 9.50
CA VAL A 26 3.25 -7.96 9.56
C VAL A 26 3.58 -6.77 10.47
N LEU A 27 3.71 -5.59 9.86
CA LEU A 27 4.02 -4.33 10.53
C LEU A 27 2.77 -3.64 11.10
N LEU A 28 1.64 -3.81 10.43
CA LEU A 28 0.32 -3.28 10.81
C LEU A 28 -0.76 -4.19 10.23
N LYS A 29 -1.81 -4.45 11.02
CA LYS A 29 -3.00 -5.15 10.56
C LYS A 29 -4.22 -4.57 11.25
N ASP A 30 -5.24 -4.27 10.47
CA ASP A 30 -6.50 -3.72 10.93
C ASP A 30 -7.63 -4.25 10.04
N ASP A 31 -8.75 -4.64 10.63
CA ASP A 31 -9.97 -5.04 9.92
C ASP A 31 -11.05 -3.94 9.97
N PHE A 32 -10.73 -2.80 10.58
CA PHE A 32 -11.57 -1.63 10.76
C PHE A 32 -12.85 -1.86 11.59
N SER A 33 -12.93 -2.98 12.32
CA SER A 33 -14.07 -3.29 13.19
C SER A 33 -14.07 -2.49 14.50
N LYS A 34 -12.91 -1.93 14.88
CA LYS A 34 -12.70 -1.23 16.15
C LYS A 34 -12.44 0.27 15.91
N PRO A 35 -13.32 1.17 16.40
CA PRO A 35 -13.16 2.61 16.19
C PRO A 35 -11.90 3.24 16.81
N ASP A 36 -11.22 2.53 17.70
CA ASP A 36 -10.02 2.94 18.40
C ASP A 36 -8.73 2.26 17.88
N SER A 37 -8.77 1.64 16.70
CA SER A 37 -7.61 0.94 16.11
C SER A 37 -6.51 1.86 15.56
N GLY A 38 -6.72 3.18 15.61
CA GLY A 38 -5.66 4.18 15.47
C GLY A 38 -5.68 5.00 14.17
N TRP A 39 -6.60 4.73 13.25
CA TRP A 39 -6.81 5.60 12.08
C TRP A 39 -7.44 6.93 12.48
N SER A 40 -6.94 8.01 11.86
CA SER A 40 -7.47 9.36 12.04
C SER A 40 -8.96 9.45 11.72
N SER A 41 -9.69 10.33 12.41
CA SER A 41 -11.09 10.63 12.09
C SER A 41 -11.25 12.13 11.97
N PHE A 42 -11.98 12.58 10.95
CA PHE A 42 -12.21 14.00 10.70
C PHE A 42 -13.54 14.23 9.99
N ASN A 43 -14.07 15.44 10.14
CA ASN A 43 -15.27 15.90 9.45
C ASN A 43 -15.10 17.37 9.09
N THR A 44 -15.04 17.66 7.79
CA THR A 44 -14.81 19.01 7.24
C THR A 44 -15.77 19.25 6.08
N ASP A 45 -15.85 20.49 5.60
CA ASP A 45 -16.67 20.84 4.43
C ASP A 45 -16.23 20.12 3.14
N ASN A 46 -14.97 19.68 3.06
CA ASN A 46 -14.41 19.05 1.85
C ASN A 46 -14.46 17.51 1.90
N ALA A 47 -14.36 16.92 3.09
CA ALA A 47 -14.32 15.46 3.27
C ALA A 47 -14.54 15.05 4.74
N SER A 48 -14.89 13.78 4.94
CA SER A 48 -14.89 13.12 6.24
C SER A 48 -14.21 11.75 6.19
N ALA A 49 -13.68 11.29 7.32
CA ALA A 49 -13.24 9.93 7.51
C ALA A 49 -13.64 9.42 8.90
N GLN A 50 -14.19 8.21 8.96
CA GLN A 50 -14.67 7.59 10.19
C GLN A 50 -14.77 6.08 10.04
N TYR A 51 -14.78 5.36 11.16
CA TYR A 51 -15.19 3.96 11.19
C TYR A 51 -16.72 3.87 11.09
N ALA A 52 -17.22 3.04 10.18
CA ALA A 52 -18.65 2.81 9.98
C ALA A 52 -18.89 1.41 9.43
N ASN A 53 -19.81 0.66 10.07
CA ASN A 53 -20.23 -0.68 9.62
C ASN A 53 -19.08 -1.70 9.43
N GLY A 54 -18.00 -1.57 10.22
CA GLY A 54 -16.82 -2.44 10.10
C GLY A 54 -15.87 -2.07 8.96
N ASP A 55 -16.04 -0.89 8.34
CA ASP A 55 -15.13 -0.31 7.35
C ASP A 55 -14.58 1.03 7.87
N TYR A 56 -13.39 1.41 7.41
CA TYR A 56 -12.89 2.79 7.53
C TYR A 56 -13.33 3.59 6.29
N ALA A 57 -14.37 4.40 6.46
CA ALA A 57 -15.07 5.08 5.38
C ALA A 57 -14.54 6.50 5.20
N ILE A 58 -13.96 6.78 4.04
CA ILE A 58 -13.59 8.13 3.60
C ILE A 58 -14.66 8.62 2.61
N LYS A 59 -15.23 9.79 2.88
CA LYS A 59 -16.21 10.45 2.02
C LYS A 59 -15.67 11.79 1.55
N VAL A 60 -15.46 11.91 0.24
CA VAL A 60 -15.07 13.17 -0.41
C VAL A 60 -16.34 13.93 -0.82
N LEU A 61 -16.44 15.20 -0.42
CA LEU A 61 -17.61 16.06 -0.63
C LEU A 61 -17.39 17.14 -1.68
N ARG A 62 -16.14 17.32 -2.12
CA ARG A 62 -15.73 18.32 -3.11
C ARG A 62 -15.08 17.65 -4.31
N GLU A 63 -15.44 18.10 -5.52
CA GLU A 63 -14.79 17.64 -6.75
C GLU A 63 -13.28 17.92 -6.74
N THR A 64 -12.49 17.05 -7.37
CA THR A 64 -11.03 17.21 -7.48
C THR A 64 -10.31 17.31 -6.12
N TRP A 65 -10.88 16.70 -5.08
CA TRP A 65 -10.32 16.70 -3.73
C TRP A 65 -9.78 15.32 -3.34
N PHE A 66 -8.54 15.28 -2.86
CA PHE A 66 -7.92 14.07 -2.32
C PHE A 66 -7.97 14.09 -0.80
N SER A 67 -8.34 12.96 -0.22
CA SER A 67 -8.42 12.77 1.22
C SER A 67 -7.98 11.36 1.58
N TRP A 68 -7.25 11.22 2.68
CA TRP A 68 -6.66 9.96 3.11
C TRP A 68 -6.70 9.87 4.64
N GLY A 69 -6.64 8.64 5.14
CA GLY A 69 -6.41 8.35 6.56
C GLY A 69 -4.99 7.84 6.79
N ASN A 70 -4.56 7.88 8.04
CA ASN A 70 -3.30 7.31 8.50
C ASN A 70 -3.50 6.61 9.85
N ALA A 71 -2.85 5.46 10.05
CA ALA A 71 -2.88 4.69 11.30
C ALA A 71 -1.81 5.18 12.30
N GLY A 72 -1.83 6.48 12.59
CA GLY A 72 -0.81 7.16 13.38
C GLY A 72 0.52 7.37 12.65
N GLU A 73 1.48 8.01 13.33
CA GLU A 73 2.82 8.22 12.80
C GLU A 73 3.64 6.93 12.87
N ARG A 74 4.20 6.52 11.73
CA ARG A 74 5.06 5.35 11.59
C ARG A 74 6.12 5.67 10.53
N ASP A 75 7.38 5.41 10.86
CA ASP A 75 8.48 5.48 9.90
C ASP A 75 8.65 4.08 9.27
N LEU A 76 7.98 3.87 8.14
CA LEU A 76 7.98 2.60 7.40
C LEU A 76 8.59 2.80 6.02
N SER A 77 9.47 1.89 5.64
CA SER A 77 10.05 1.81 4.29
C SER A 77 10.18 0.35 3.86
N ASN A 78 10.23 0.12 2.54
CA ASN A 78 10.32 -1.22 1.96
C ASN A 78 9.19 -2.14 2.43
N VAL A 79 7.95 -1.68 2.23
CA VAL A 79 6.74 -2.34 2.71
C VAL A 79 5.88 -2.88 1.57
N HIS A 80 5.21 -3.98 1.85
CA HIS A 80 4.04 -4.43 1.11
C HIS A 80 2.79 -3.99 1.87
N ILE A 81 1.87 -3.30 1.20
CA ILE A 81 0.60 -2.84 1.77
C ILE A 81 -0.52 -3.53 1.01
N GLU A 82 -1.51 -4.08 1.72
CA GLU A 82 -2.72 -4.66 1.13
C GLU A 82 -3.96 -4.06 1.82
N VAL A 83 -4.97 -3.68 1.03
CA VAL A 83 -6.26 -3.16 1.51
C VAL A 83 -7.40 -3.63 0.61
N THR A 84 -8.55 -3.95 1.21
CA THR A 84 -9.79 -4.14 0.44
C THR A 84 -10.48 -2.79 0.25
N ALA A 85 -10.59 -2.34 -0.99
CA ALA A 85 -11.27 -1.09 -1.34
C ALA A 85 -12.70 -1.38 -1.83
N LYS A 86 -13.66 -0.62 -1.32
CA LYS A 86 -15.08 -0.66 -1.72
C LYS A 86 -15.52 0.74 -2.12
N ASN A 87 -16.44 0.82 -3.08
CA ASN A 87 -17.09 2.07 -3.45
C ASN A 87 -18.57 2.01 -3.05
N PHE A 88 -18.93 2.82 -2.05
CA PHE A 88 -20.33 2.99 -1.60
C PHE A 88 -21.05 4.15 -2.31
N GLY A 89 -20.33 4.87 -3.18
CA GLY A 89 -20.85 5.95 -4.00
C GLY A 89 -21.56 5.44 -5.25
N LYS A 90 -22.02 6.39 -6.07
CA LYS A 90 -22.69 6.12 -7.36
C LYS A 90 -21.80 6.39 -8.58
N SER A 91 -20.64 7.01 -8.37
CA SER A 91 -19.71 7.37 -9.43
C SER A 91 -18.65 6.27 -9.58
N ASP A 92 -18.36 5.90 -10.81
CA ASP A 92 -17.26 4.98 -11.14
C ASP A 92 -15.92 5.72 -11.29
N ASP A 93 -15.95 7.05 -11.39
CA ASP A 93 -14.75 7.89 -11.55
C ASP A 93 -14.11 8.24 -10.20
N VAL A 94 -14.57 7.62 -9.11
CA VAL A 94 -13.94 7.80 -7.80
C VAL A 94 -12.61 7.08 -7.77
N VAL A 95 -11.56 7.83 -7.45
CA VAL A 95 -10.21 7.29 -7.30
C VAL A 95 -10.03 6.80 -5.87
N CYS A 96 -9.45 5.62 -5.71
CA CYS A 96 -8.89 5.15 -4.45
C CYS A 96 -7.47 4.62 -4.68
N GLY A 97 -6.70 4.45 -3.61
CA GLY A 97 -5.33 3.99 -3.74
C GLY A 97 -4.58 3.88 -2.43
N ILE A 98 -3.29 3.57 -2.54
CA ILE A 98 -2.35 3.44 -1.44
C ILE A 98 -1.32 4.56 -1.55
N LEU A 99 -1.01 5.21 -0.42
CA LEU A 99 0.09 6.16 -0.33
C LEU A 99 1.38 5.42 0.07
N CYS A 100 2.45 5.61 -0.70
CA CYS A 100 3.79 5.11 -0.41
C CYS A 100 4.73 6.26 -0.05
N ALA A 101 5.71 6.00 0.82
CA ALA A 101 6.74 6.96 1.26
C ALA A 101 6.17 8.34 1.62
N TYR A 102 5.05 8.34 2.35
CA TYR A 102 4.38 9.55 2.82
C TYR A 102 5.26 10.25 3.86
N GLN A 103 5.63 11.49 3.59
CA GLN A 103 6.37 12.34 4.52
C GLN A 103 5.44 13.41 5.10
N ASP A 104 4.68 14.06 4.23
CA ASP A 104 3.66 15.04 4.57
C ASP A 104 2.63 15.16 3.43
N LYS A 105 1.66 16.06 3.58
CA LYS A 105 0.57 16.27 2.62
C LYS A 105 1.00 16.77 1.22
N ASN A 106 2.26 17.13 1.04
CA ASN A 106 2.85 17.65 -0.20
C ASN A 106 3.93 16.70 -0.75
N HIS A 107 4.30 15.64 -0.04
CA HIS A 107 5.41 14.76 -0.39
C HIS A 107 5.04 13.29 -0.16
N TYR A 108 4.59 12.63 -1.23
CA TYR A 108 4.24 11.20 -1.22
C TYR A 108 4.15 10.65 -2.64
N TYR A 109 4.07 9.33 -2.74
CA TYR A 109 3.62 8.64 -3.95
C TYR A 109 2.24 8.06 -3.72
N TYR A 110 1.42 7.99 -4.76
CA TYR A 110 0.17 7.24 -4.70
C TYR A 110 0.06 6.29 -5.88
N LEU A 111 -0.48 5.11 -5.59
CA LEU A 111 -0.80 4.08 -6.57
C LEU A 111 -2.32 3.93 -6.54
N GLY A 112 -2.97 4.41 -7.60
CA GLY A 112 -4.41 4.61 -7.61
C GLY A 112 -5.11 3.93 -8.77
N ILE A 113 -6.37 3.57 -8.52
CA ILE A 113 -7.33 3.10 -9.53
C ILE A 113 -8.64 3.86 -9.43
N ASP A 114 -9.46 3.78 -10.48
CA ASP A 114 -10.88 4.11 -10.43
C ASP A 114 -11.75 2.87 -10.70
N TRP A 115 -13.06 2.99 -10.47
CA TRP A 115 -14.03 1.92 -10.76
C TRP A 115 -14.35 1.78 -12.26
N ALA A 116 -13.89 2.72 -13.10
CA ALA A 116 -13.95 2.65 -14.55
C ALA A 116 -12.82 1.80 -15.18
N GLY A 117 -11.89 1.31 -14.36
CA GLY A 117 -10.79 0.43 -14.75
C GLY A 117 -9.51 1.17 -15.16
N SER A 118 -9.37 2.43 -14.76
CA SER A 118 -8.17 3.23 -14.96
C SER A 118 -7.21 3.08 -13.79
N TYR A 119 -5.93 3.32 -14.04
CA TYR A 119 -4.89 3.34 -13.03
C TYR A 119 -3.84 4.41 -13.30
N THR A 120 -3.09 4.74 -12.25
CA THR A 120 -1.85 5.49 -12.33
C THR A 120 -0.95 5.18 -11.14
N ILE A 121 0.36 5.40 -11.31
CA ILE A 121 1.28 5.63 -10.20
C ILE A 121 1.75 7.07 -10.35
N ALA A 122 1.67 7.87 -9.28
CA ALA A 122 2.08 9.26 -9.31
C ALA A 122 2.94 9.64 -8.11
N ARG A 123 3.70 10.72 -8.29
CA ARG A 123 4.44 11.39 -7.24
C ARG A 123 3.86 12.79 -7.05
N LEU A 124 3.60 13.16 -5.80
CA LEU A 124 3.40 14.55 -5.40
C LEU A 124 4.67 15.06 -4.72
N ASN A 125 5.20 16.19 -5.20
CA ASN A 125 6.37 16.85 -4.62
C ASN A 125 6.20 18.37 -4.65
N GLY A 126 5.51 18.90 -3.62
CA GLY A 126 5.14 20.30 -3.48
C GLY A 126 3.63 20.52 -3.46
N ASP A 127 3.22 21.79 -3.38
CA ASP A 127 1.82 22.23 -3.34
C ASP A 127 1.38 23.00 -4.60
N ALA A 128 2.28 23.15 -5.57
CA ALA A 128 2.02 23.79 -6.85
C ALA A 128 1.13 22.94 -7.76
N ARG A 129 0.50 23.57 -8.76
CA ARG A 129 -0.40 22.89 -9.73
C ARG A 129 0.30 21.79 -10.54
N ASP A 130 1.60 21.86 -10.71
CA ASP A 130 2.45 20.94 -11.45
C ASP A 130 3.31 20.04 -10.53
N ALA A 131 3.03 20.05 -9.22
CA ALA A 131 3.72 19.20 -8.25
C ALA A 131 3.39 17.70 -8.42
N GLU A 132 2.28 17.39 -9.09
CA GLU A 132 1.88 16.02 -9.41
C GLU A 132 2.49 15.58 -10.75
N VAL A 133 3.18 14.44 -10.72
CA VAL A 133 3.73 13.78 -11.91
C VAL A 133 3.27 12.34 -11.93
N PHE A 134 2.58 11.93 -12.99
CA PHE A 134 2.26 10.53 -13.22
C PHE A 134 3.50 9.82 -13.77
N LEU A 135 3.94 8.79 -13.06
CA LEU A 135 5.12 8.00 -13.37
C LEU A 135 4.82 6.92 -14.42
N THR A 136 3.54 6.67 -14.68
CA THR A 136 3.07 5.67 -15.64
C THR A 136 2.50 6.31 -16.92
N ASN A 137 2.41 5.49 -17.97
CA ASN A 137 1.62 5.74 -19.19
C ASN A 137 1.93 7.03 -19.96
N ASN A 138 3.18 7.52 -19.89
CA ASN A 138 3.62 8.80 -20.45
C ASN A 138 2.95 10.00 -19.77
N ASN A 139 3.05 10.06 -18.44
CA ASN A 139 2.55 11.15 -17.61
C ASN A 139 1.03 11.35 -17.70
N ARG A 140 0.26 10.26 -17.61
CA ARG A 140 -1.21 10.28 -17.59
C ARG A 140 -1.80 9.01 -16.98
N TRP A 141 -3.10 9.07 -16.68
CA TRP A 141 -3.90 7.88 -16.43
C TRP A 141 -4.02 7.02 -17.68
N ALA A 142 -4.14 5.71 -17.49
CA ALA A 142 -4.50 4.78 -18.57
C ALA A 142 -5.45 3.71 -18.05
N ARG A 143 -6.13 3.05 -18.99
CA ARG A 143 -7.04 1.95 -18.72
C ARG A 143 -6.31 0.62 -18.76
N SER A 144 -6.68 -0.30 -17.87
CA SER A 144 -6.24 -1.69 -17.91
C SER A 144 -7.45 -2.61 -18.03
N ASP A 145 -7.36 -3.61 -18.92
CA ASP A 145 -8.37 -4.68 -19.00
C ASP A 145 -8.31 -5.63 -17.79
N ASP A 146 -7.23 -5.52 -17.01
CA ASP A 146 -7.01 -6.32 -15.80
C ASP A 146 -7.63 -5.73 -14.54
N ILE A 147 -8.29 -4.57 -14.66
CA ILE A 147 -9.10 -3.97 -13.59
C ILE A 147 -10.57 -4.15 -13.97
N PRO A 148 -11.27 -5.14 -13.40
CA PRO A 148 -12.67 -5.38 -13.71
C PRO A 148 -13.51 -4.16 -13.36
N ARG A 149 -14.21 -3.57 -14.32
CA ARG A 149 -15.01 -2.36 -14.09
C ARG A 149 -16.20 -2.64 -13.18
N LYS A 150 -16.58 -1.63 -12.37
CA LYS A 150 -17.79 -1.68 -11.51
C LYS A 150 -17.79 -2.88 -10.55
N ALA A 151 -16.62 -3.34 -10.12
CA ALA A 151 -16.54 -4.41 -9.14
C ALA A 151 -17.12 -3.94 -7.80
N ALA A 152 -17.70 -4.85 -7.01
CA ALA A 152 -18.17 -4.51 -5.67
C ALA A 152 -17.00 -4.09 -4.74
N SER A 153 -15.83 -4.66 -4.97
CA SER A 153 -14.60 -4.38 -4.25
C SER A 153 -13.37 -4.79 -5.06
N TYR A 154 -12.21 -4.23 -4.70
CA TYR A 154 -10.90 -4.68 -5.17
C TYR A 154 -10.00 -5.00 -3.98
N ARG A 155 -9.15 -6.00 -4.11
CA ARG A 155 -7.98 -6.16 -3.24
C ARG A 155 -6.81 -5.38 -3.87
N LEU A 156 -6.52 -4.22 -3.31
CA LEU A 156 -5.42 -3.38 -3.74
C LEU A 156 -4.18 -3.73 -2.95
N SER A 157 -3.06 -3.89 -3.64
CA SER A 157 -1.76 -4.01 -2.98
C SER A 157 -0.71 -3.13 -3.63
N ALA A 158 0.25 -2.68 -2.85
CA ALA A 158 1.39 -1.90 -3.31
C ALA A 158 2.69 -2.41 -2.70
N ASP A 159 3.69 -2.63 -3.54
CA ASP A 159 5.07 -2.76 -3.11
C ASP A 159 5.73 -1.38 -3.13
N CYS A 160 6.08 -0.86 -1.96
CA CYS A 160 6.70 0.45 -1.75
C CYS A 160 8.14 0.25 -1.28
N GLY A 161 9.10 -0.01 -2.18
CA GLY A 161 10.46 -0.34 -1.74
C GLY A 161 11.48 -0.59 -2.84
N ASN A 162 12.75 -0.66 -2.45
CA ASN A 162 13.87 -1.01 -3.33
C ASN A 162 14.00 -0.13 -4.59
N GLY A 163 13.52 1.12 -4.51
CA GLY A 163 13.53 2.05 -5.64
C GLY A 163 12.44 1.80 -6.69
N ALA A 164 11.48 0.92 -6.40
CA ALA A 164 10.33 0.64 -7.27
C ALA A 164 9.01 0.85 -6.52
N LEU A 165 7.96 1.10 -7.31
CA LEU A 165 6.58 1.19 -6.84
C LEU A 165 5.77 0.25 -7.73
N THR A 166 5.13 -0.77 -7.16
CA THR A 166 4.35 -1.72 -7.98
C THR A 166 2.91 -1.78 -7.49
N LEU A 167 1.96 -1.55 -8.39
CA LEU A 167 0.53 -1.61 -8.13
C LEU A 167 -0.02 -2.99 -8.52
N TYR A 168 -0.79 -3.59 -7.63
CA TYR A 168 -1.52 -4.82 -7.86
C TYR A 168 -3.02 -4.63 -7.60
N VAL A 169 -3.84 -5.26 -8.44
CA VAL A 169 -5.30 -5.37 -8.26
C VAL A 169 -5.65 -6.85 -8.30
N ASP A 170 -6.30 -7.33 -7.25
CA ASP A 170 -6.70 -8.73 -7.07
C ASP A 170 -5.53 -9.72 -7.23
N GLY A 171 -4.32 -9.29 -6.84
CA GLY A 171 -3.07 -10.06 -6.94
C GLY A 171 -2.40 -10.03 -8.32
N LYS A 172 -2.96 -9.31 -9.30
CA LYS A 172 -2.34 -9.12 -10.61
C LYS A 172 -1.60 -7.79 -10.68
N GLN A 173 -0.34 -7.81 -11.12
CA GLN A 173 0.44 -6.60 -11.34
C GLN A 173 -0.19 -5.78 -12.48
N ILE A 174 -0.49 -4.51 -12.19
CA ILE A 174 -1.06 -3.54 -13.13
C ILE A 174 0.02 -2.60 -13.67
N ALA A 175 0.92 -2.14 -12.81
CA ALA A 175 1.95 -1.17 -13.16
C ALA A 175 3.16 -1.28 -12.23
N SER A 176 4.33 -0.86 -12.72
CA SER A 176 5.53 -0.65 -11.91
C SER A 176 6.36 0.53 -12.42
#